data_AF-A0A2P5HIZ9-F1
#
_entry.id   AF-A0A2P5HIZ9-F1
#
_cell.length_a   1.000
_cell.length_b   1.000
_cell.length_c   1.000
_cell.angle_alpha   90.00
_cell.angle_beta   90.00
_cell.angle_gamma   90.00
#
_symmetry.space_group_name_H-M   'P 1'
#
loop_
_entity.id
_entity.type
_entity.pdbx_description
1 polymer ?
#
loop_
_entity_poly.entity_id
_entity_poly.type
_entity_poly.pdbx_seq_one_letter_code
_entity_poly.pdbx_strand_id
1 'polypeptide(L)'
;MFGAKYKIRPRDRGIFVDSMVDNRSEELADEWLKFALDPDNQAELVDFVRRYRPGFSLPKMIYKPIRGSYNVNWKLEFEDGFFVMIHVPIPHLVAFPDEKIRAEVAAMRLVRNNTTIPVPEVYGWGTTAENPTGYGPFIIMEYIEHAKCLEHVITDEMESLKSNGFKKDGSDKKLLKAYRQMANIMLQLSTIEGSAIGYPSLTRPPKPSSSSTAPAKEPLNSQPGISKNVHHRPLTQSMNDLIRMGGLPPSVLPPTNKTYNTSHEYYLAMADMHLTHLIFQHNSAVLSPADGREKYVARQLFRKLAREGRLTKGEECRHHDGTAAQRRKEIFQLWCDDMRPSSVLLNEDYDVVGVIDWEMTYFAPADFYDDPPWWLIIDRPEFHDKGLSSWIKEYERFLPLFLEAVDLEAAALREPRKQMKNGASALHGGAQLLALDEAAKDGGPHKPRSGRVRQNWENGRFFVNYCARRNYGFDPIYWKCLDERFFGKNKKSGLMTRKSDYKGRLHLLSEKERAQMEPFVAWKMEDREDEKVVEWDAKDAQKILEACFAGTLGEIDIPRPRHIPWMMTDRPDSP
;
A
#
# COMPACT_ATOMS: atom_id res chain seq x y z
N MET A 1 -22.22 1.99 -7.05
CA MET A 1 -23.45 2.79 -7.32
C MET A 1 -23.60 4.00 -6.35
N PHE A 2 -22.52 4.77 -6.07
CA PHE A 2 -22.56 5.87 -5.07
C PHE A 2 -22.57 7.28 -5.68
N GLY A 3 -22.14 7.49 -6.93
CA GLY A 3 -22.04 8.81 -7.55
C GLY A 3 -23.38 9.48 -7.86
N ALA A 4 -24.37 8.73 -8.32
CA ALA A 4 -25.66 9.26 -8.80
C ALA A 4 -26.55 9.90 -7.70
N LYS A 5 -26.29 9.63 -6.42
CA LYS A 5 -27.09 10.17 -5.31
C LYS A 5 -26.69 11.59 -4.88
N TYR A 6 -25.54 12.12 -5.29
CA TYR A 6 -24.99 13.36 -4.74
C TYR A 6 -24.91 14.47 -5.79
N LYS A 7 -25.77 15.49 -5.66
CA LYS A 7 -25.62 16.77 -6.41
C LYS A 7 -24.52 17.67 -5.84
N ILE A 8 -24.13 17.43 -4.58
CA ILE A 8 -23.06 18.14 -3.86
C ILE A 8 -22.26 17.08 -3.10
N ARG A 9 -20.93 17.13 -3.19
CA ARG A 9 -20.07 16.15 -2.53
C ARG A 9 -20.18 16.25 -1.01
N PRO A 10 -20.35 15.14 -0.28
CA PRO A 10 -20.08 15.12 1.16
C PRO A 10 -18.61 15.45 1.40
N ARG A 11 -18.31 16.44 2.26
CA ARG A 11 -16.90 16.79 2.62
C ARG A 11 -16.15 15.68 3.37
N ASP A 12 -16.87 14.63 3.75
CA ASP A 12 -16.35 13.41 4.37
C ASP A 12 -15.97 12.32 3.35
N ARG A 13 -16.20 12.53 2.06
CA ARG A 13 -15.88 11.58 1.00
C ARG A 13 -14.86 12.18 0.05
N GLY A 14 -13.96 11.39 -0.52
CA GLY A 14 -12.97 11.82 -1.51
C GLY A 14 -13.51 11.90 -2.94
N ILE A 15 -12.63 11.69 -3.92
CA ILE A 15 -13.05 11.27 -5.26
C ILE A 15 -13.79 9.93 -5.11
N PHE A 16 -14.87 9.71 -5.87
CA PHE A 16 -15.52 8.40 -5.91
C PHE A 16 -14.78 7.49 -6.88
N VAL A 17 -14.77 6.19 -6.62
CA VAL A 17 -14.31 5.18 -7.58
C VAL A 17 -15.06 5.36 -8.91
N ASP A 18 -14.36 5.20 -10.03
CA ASP A 18 -14.98 5.12 -11.34
C ASP A 18 -15.70 3.77 -11.43
N SER A 19 -17.01 3.75 -11.13
CA SER A 19 -17.75 2.49 -11.04
C SER A 19 -17.86 1.75 -12.37
N MET A 20 -17.70 2.42 -13.51
CA MET A 20 -17.74 1.72 -14.80
C MET A 20 -16.45 0.95 -15.04
N VAL A 21 -15.31 1.57 -14.75
CA VAL A 21 -14.02 0.88 -14.75
C VAL A 21 -14.01 -0.21 -13.69
N ASP A 22 -14.48 0.10 -12.48
CA ASP A 22 -14.45 -0.82 -11.35
C ASP A 22 -15.28 -2.09 -11.62
N ASN A 23 -16.53 -1.92 -12.06
CA ASN A 23 -17.39 -3.05 -12.42
C ASN A 23 -16.80 -3.87 -13.57
N ARG A 24 -16.26 -3.21 -14.61
CA ARG A 24 -15.67 -3.91 -15.75
C ARG A 24 -14.55 -4.83 -15.33
N SER A 25 -13.62 -4.36 -14.49
CA SER A 25 -12.51 -5.23 -14.09
C SER A 25 -12.91 -6.29 -13.06
N GLU A 26 -14.02 -6.12 -12.31
CA GLU A 26 -14.61 -7.22 -11.52
C GLU A 26 -15.21 -8.29 -12.45
N GLU A 27 -15.95 -7.89 -13.48
CA GLU A 27 -16.57 -8.82 -14.43
C GLU A 27 -15.53 -9.63 -15.20
N LEU A 28 -14.46 -8.98 -15.69
CA LEU A 28 -13.35 -9.68 -16.34
C LEU A 28 -12.60 -10.60 -15.38
N ALA A 29 -12.46 -10.20 -14.11
CA ALA A 29 -11.89 -11.05 -13.08
C ALA A 29 -12.78 -12.28 -12.80
N ASP A 30 -14.11 -12.11 -12.79
CA ASP A 30 -15.07 -13.20 -12.61
C ASP A 30 -15.10 -14.14 -13.82
N GLU A 31 -14.93 -13.64 -15.04
CA GLU A 31 -14.74 -14.48 -16.24
C GLU A 31 -13.47 -15.31 -16.15
N TRP A 32 -12.35 -14.69 -15.77
CA TRP A 32 -11.11 -15.42 -15.54
C TRP A 32 -11.23 -16.45 -14.41
N LEU A 33 -11.95 -16.14 -13.33
CA LEU A 33 -12.22 -17.09 -12.25
C LEU A 33 -13.04 -18.28 -12.73
N LYS A 34 -14.03 -18.09 -13.61
CA LYS A 34 -14.77 -19.22 -14.21
C LYS A 34 -13.84 -20.16 -14.96
N PHE A 35 -12.91 -19.60 -15.76
CA PHE A 35 -11.86 -20.39 -16.43
C PHE A 35 -10.97 -21.11 -15.41
N ALA A 36 -10.46 -20.41 -14.41
CA ALA A 36 -9.52 -20.96 -13.43
C ALA A 36 -10.14 -22.02 -12.50
N LEU A 37 -11.47 -22.05 -12.40
CA LEU A 37 -12.23 -22.98 -11.57
C LEU A 37 -12.90 -24.11 -12.36
N ASP A 38 -12.69 -24.16 -13.67
CA ASP A 38 -13.09 -25.30 -14.48
C ASP A 38 -12.34 -26.57 -14.04
N PRO A 39 -13.02 -27.72 -13.86
CA PRO A 39 -12.40 -28.96 -13.39
C PRO A 39 -11.21 -29.44 -14.24
N ASP A 40 -11.25 -29.25 -15.56
CA ASP A 40 -10.18 -29.72 -16.45
C ASP A 40 -8.91 -28.88 -16.23
N ASN A 41 -9.07 -27.56 -16.11
CA ASN A 41 -7.95 -26.65 -15.83
C ASN A 41 -7.35 -26.85 -14.42
N GLN A 42 -8.17 -27.26 -13.44
CA GLN A 42 -7.69 -27.58 -12.10
C GLN A 42 -6.78 -28.82 -12.07
N ALA A 43 -7.00 -29.81 -12.95
CA ALA A 43 -6.12 -30.97 -13.03
C ALA A 43 -4.69 -30.57 -13.46
N GLU A 44 -4.58 -29.69 -14.47
CA GLU A 44 -3.29 -29.15 -14.92
C GLU A 44 -2.58 -28.34 -13.84
N LEU A 45 -3.35 -27.56 -13.05
CA LEU A 45 -2.83 -26.80 -11.91
C LEU A 45 -2.20 -27.72 -10.87
N VAL A 46 -2.86 -28.83 -10.53
CA VAL A 46 -2.36 -29.81 -9.56
C VAL A 46 -1.04 -30.43 -10.06
N ASP A 47 -0.98 -30.82 -11.32
CA ASP A 47 0.24 -31.36 -11.94
C ASP A 47 1.38 -30.34 -11.99
N PHE A 48 1.05 -29.06 -12.19
CA PHE A 48 2.01 -27.97 -12.13
C PHE A 48 2.59 -27.80 -10.73
N VAL A 49 1.75 -27.71 -9.69
CA VAL A 49 2.18 -27.53 -8.29
C VAL A 49 3.07 -28.68 -7.83
N ARG A 50 2.76 -29.92 -8.24
CA ARG A 50 3.56 -31.10 -7.92
C ARG A 50 5.03 -30.97 -8.33
N ARG A 51 5.36 -30.23 -9.39
CA ARG A 51 6.74 -30.05 -9.88
C ARG A 51 7.63 -29.23 -8.95
N TYR A 52 7.06 -28.40 -8.09
CA TYR A 52 7.80 -27.52 -7.19
C TYR A 52 7.96 -28.09 -5.78
N ARG A 53 7.23 -29.16 -5.47
CA ARG A 53 7.26 -29.74 -4.14
C ARG A 53 8.40 -30.76 -3.99
N PRO A 54 9.18 -30.72 -2.89
CA PRO A 54 10.06 -31.81 -2.52
C PRO A 54 9.29 -33.10 -2.18
N GLY A 55 9.74 -34.28 -2.64
CA GLY A 55 9.26 -35.58 -2.14
C GLY A 55 8.33 -36.40 -3.04
N PHE A 56 7.92 -35.89 -4.22
CA PHE A 56 7.21 -36.63 -5.28
C PHE A 56 5.92 -37.39 -4.90
N SER A 57 5.30 -37.15 -3.72
CA SER A 57 4.03 -37.80 -3.37
C SER A 57 2.87 -37.29 -4.22
N LEU A 58 1.83 -38.12 -4.34
CA LEU A 58 0.68 -37.82 -5.18
C LEU A 58 -0.26 -36.82 -4.50
N PRO A 59 -0.92 -35.95 -5.30
CA PRO A 59 -1.97 -35.08 -4.79
C PRO A 59 -3.15 -35.94 -4.32
N LYS A 60 -3.63 -35.67 -3.12
CA LYS A 60 -4.79 -36.33 -2.51
C LYS A 60 -6.06 -35.54 -2.77
N MET A 61 -6.01 -34.22 -2.60
CA MET A 61 -7.19 -33.36 -2.71
C MET A 61 -6.81 -31.91 -3.02
N ILE A 62 -7.60 -31.26 -3.85
CA ILE A 62 -7.62 -29.79 -3.99
C ILE A 62 -8.84 -29.26 -3.24
N TYR A 63 -8.62 -28.31 -2.33
CA TYR A 63 -9.71 -27.67 -1.59
C TYR A 63 -10.34 -26.56 -2.42
N LYS A 64 -11.54 -26.14 -1.99
CA LYS A 64 -12.19 -24.95 -2.53
C LYS A 64 -11.22 -23.75 -2.49
N PRO A 65 -11.07 -23.01 -3.60
CA PRO A 65 -10.21 -21.83 -3.65
C PRO A 65 -10.63 -20.76 -2.63
N ILE A 66 -9.65 -20.02 -2.13
CA ILE A 66 -9.83 -18.85 -1.28
C ILE A 66 -9.56 -17.61 -2.13
N ARG A 67 -10.63 -16.86 -2.46
CA ARG A 67 -10.55 -15.58 -3.19
C ARG A 67 -10.36 -14.44 -2.19
N GLY A 68 -9.22 -13.77 -2.24
CA GLY A 68 -8.96 -12.50 -1.57
C GLY A 68 -9.34 -11.30 -2.45
N SER A 69 -8.87 -10.10 -2.07
CA SER A 69 -9.11 -8.88 -2.86
C SER A 69 -8.30 -8.83 -4.15
N TYR A 70 -7.07 -9.36 -4.15
CA TYR A 70 -6.15 -9.27 -5.27
C TYR A 70 -5.70 -10.64 -5.82
N ASN A 71 -5.89 -11.71 -5.03
CA ASN A 71 -5.31 -13.02 -5.32
C ASN A 71 -6.33 -14.13 -5.07
N VAL A 72 -6.17 -15.24 -5.78
CA VAL A 72 -6.87 -16.49 -5.51
C VAL A 72 -5.85 -17.54 -5.09
N ASN A 73 -6.22 -18.33 -4.08
CA ASN A 73 -5.34 -19.31 -3.46
C ASN A 73 -6.00 -20.69 -3.52
N TRP A 74 -5.28 -21.70 -4.00
CA TRP A 74 -5.70 -23.10 -3.91
C TRP A 74 -4.84 -23.83 -2.89
N LYS A 75 -5.48 -24.46 -1.91
CA LYS A 75 -4.84 -25.38 -0.96
C LYS A 75 -4.88 -26.78 -1.57
N LEU A 76 -3.74 -27.45 -1.62
CA LEU A 76 -3.57 -28.82 -2.08
C LEU A 76 -3.07 -29.69 -0.93
N GLU A 77 -3.74 -30.81 -0.69
CA GLU A 77 -3.31 -31.90 0.20
C GLU A 77 -2.62 -32.97 -0.64
N PHE A 78 -1.51 -33.51 -0.12
CA PHE A 78 -0.82 -34.66 -0.71
C PHE A 78 -0.99 -35.89 0.18
N GLU A 79 -0.74 -37.09 -0.37
CA GLU A 79 -0.91 -38.37 0.34
C GLU A 79 -0.10 -38.50 1.64
N ASP A 80 1.00 -37.77 1.76
CA ASP A 80 1.83 -37.71 2.97
C ASP A 80 1.32 -36.72 4.03
N GLY A 81 0.14 -36.13 3.83
CA GLY A 81 -0.50 -35.20 4.75
C GLY A 81 0.04 -33.77 4.67
N PHE A 82 0.94 -33.48 3.73
CA PHE A 82 1.50 -32.14 3.57
C PHE A 82 0.57 -31.23 2.77
N PHE A 83 0.49 -29.96 3.17
CA PHE A 83 -0.30 -28.95 2.49
C PHE A 83 0.56 -27.93 1.75
N VAL A 84 0.20 -27.67 0.50
CA VAL A 84 0.83 -26.63 -0.34
C VAL A 84 -0.25 -25.66 -0.78
N MET A 85 0.10 -24.39 -0.85
CA MET A 85 -0.74 -23.35 -1.43
C MET A 85 -0.14 -22.86 -2.75
N ILE A 86 -0.96 -22.77 -3.79
CA ILE A 86 -0.64 -21.96 -4.97
C ILE A 86 -1.44 -20.66 -4.91
N HIS A 87 -0.72 -19.55 -5.02
CA HIS A 87 -1.20 -18.18 -4.92
C HIS A 87 -1.02 -17.51 -6.28
N VAL A 88 -2.12 -16.99 -6.84
CA VAL A 88 -2.15 -16.38 -8.17
C VAL A 88 -2.84 -15.03 -8.09
N PRO A 89 -2.23 -13.93 -8.58
CA PRO A 89 -2.91 -12.66 -8.72
C PRO A 89 -4.09 -12.77 -9.68
N ILE A 90 -5.23 -12.21 -9.29
CA ILE A 90 -6.43 -12.19 -10.12
C ILE A 90 -6.20 -11.13 -11.21
N PRO A 91 -6.18 -11.51 -12.50
CA PRO A 91 -6.10 -10.56 -13.61
C PRO A 91 -7.20 -9.52 -13.50
N HIS A 92 -6.95 -8.33 -14.02
CA HIS A 92 -7.89 -7.19 -13.97
C HIS A 92 -8.11 -6.60 -12.58
N LEU A 93 -7.83 -7.30 -11.47
CA LEU A 93 -7.75 -6.74 -10.11
C LEU A 93 -6.34 -6.25 -9.75
N VAL A 94 -5.33 -6.75 -10.46
CA VAL A 94 -3.91 -6.42 -10.28
C VAL A 94 -3.32 -5.80 -11.54
N ALA A 95 -2.76 -4.59 -11.41
CA ALA A 95 -2.23 -3.81 -12.52
C ALA A 95 -0.87 -4.31 -13.05
N PHE A 96 -0.02 -4.84 -12.17
CA PHE A 96 1.36 -5.24 -12.49
C PHE A 96 1.67 -6.63 -11.94
N PRO A 97 0.99 -7.69 -12.40
CA PRO A 97 1.00 -8.99 -11.73
C PRO A 97 2.41 -9.62 -11.68
N ASP A 98 3.20 -9.52 -12.74
CA ASP A 98 4.58 -10.03 -12.76
C ASP A 98 5.52 -9.24 -11.84
N GLU A 99 5.40 -7.90 -11.80
CA GLU A 99 6.19 -7.06 -10.88
C GLU A 99 5.80 -7.35 -9.43
N LYS A 100 4.50 -7.53 -9.17
CA LYS A 100 3.93 -7.84 -7.85
C LYS A 100 4.51 -9.14 -7.30
N ILE A 101 4.47 -10.23 -8.06
CA ILE A 101 4.99 -11.52 -7.58
C ILE A 101 6.49 -11.44 -7.28
N ARG A 102 7.28 -10.77 -8.13
CA ARG A 102 8.71 -10.53 -7.85
C ARG A 102 8.93 -9.77 -6.55
N ALA A 103 8.17 -8.69 -6.34
CA ALA A 103 8.26 -7.85 -5.15
C ALA A 103 7.86 -8.60 -3.87
N GLU A 104 6.76 -9.37 -3.94
CA GLU A 104 6.21 -10.15 -2.83
C GLU A 104 7.16 -11.25 -2.38
N VAL A 105 7.69 -12.06 -3.32
CA VAL A 105 8.69 -13.09 -3.00
C VAL A 105 9.96 -12.48 -2.42
N ALA A 106 10.40 -11.33 -2.94
CA ALA A 106 11.57 -10.62 -2.42
C ALA A 106 11.34 -10.15 -0.98
N ALA A 107 10.16 -9.58 -0.70
CA ALA A 107 9.76 -9.17 0.64
C ALA A 107 9.71 -10.35 1.62
N MET A 108 9.05 -11.45 1.25
CA MET A 108 8.97 -12.67 2.07
C MET A 108 10.36 -13.19 2.47
N ARG A 109 11.28 -13.28 1.50
CA ARG A 109 12.67 -13.71 1.75
C ARG A 109 13.42 -12.73 2.64
N LEU A 110 13.24 -11.44 2.42
CA LEU A 110 13.90 -10.41 3.20
C LEU A 110 13.43 -10.45 4.66
N VAL A 111 12.12 -10.58 4.89
CA VAL A 111 11.53 -10.69 6.22
C VAL A 111 12.01 -11.95 6.93
N ARG A 112 11.92 -13.12 6.27
CA ARG A 112 12.43 -14.39 6.80
C ARG A 112 13.90 -14.30 7.23
N ASN A 113 14.74 -13.65 6.43
CA ASN A 113 16.19 -13.58 6.68
C ASN A 113 16.59 -12.57 7.78
N ASN A 114 15.72 -11.63 8.15
CA ASN A 114 16.07 -10.51 9.04
C ASN A 114 15.22 -10.44 10.32
N THR A 115 14.17 -11.26 10.45
CA THR A 115 13.19 -11.18 11.55
C THR A 115 12.79 -12.56 12.06
N THR A 116 12.05 -12.60 13.16
CA THR A 116 11.37 -13.81 13.67
C THR A 116 9.91 -13.89 13.23
N ILE A 117 9.47 -13.02 12.31
CA ILE A 117 8.10 -13.05 11.80
C ILE A 117 7.91 -14.37 11.04
N PRO A 118 6.90 -15.20 11.38
CA PRO A 118 6.63 -16.42 10.65
C PRO A 118 6.04 -16.10 9.28
N VAL A 119 6.80 -16.34 8.22
CA VAL A 119 6.39 -16.16 6.82
C VAL A 119 6.20 -17.56 6.21
N PRO A 120 5.32 -17.78 5.22
CA PRO A 120 5.26 -19.03 4.47
C PRO A 120 6.56 -19.36 3.74
N GLU A 121 7.00 -20.62 3.74
CA GLU A 121 8.14 -21.07 2.94
C GLU A 121 7.80 -21.07 1.44
N VAL A 122 8.63 -20.44 0.61
CA VAL A 122 8.38 -20.36 -0.85
C VAL A 122 9.08 -21.50 -1.56
N TYR A 123 8.31 -22.47 -2.05
CA TYR A 123 8.84 -23.60 -2.82
C TYR A 123 9.11 -23.24 -4.28
N GLY A 124 8.28 -22.39 -4.86
CA GLY A 124 8.37 -21.97 -6.26
C GLY A 124 7.67 -20.64 -6.51
N TRP A 125 8.06 -19.94 -7.55
CA TRP A 125 7.36 -18.77 -8.04
C TRP A 125 7.76 -18.54 -9.50
N GLY A 126 6.96 -17.77 -10.23
CA GLY A 126 7.27 -17.45 -11.62
C GLY A 126 6.37 -16.36 -12.19
N THR A 127 6.80 -15.81 -13.31
CA THR A 127 6.06 -14.84 -14.11
C THR A 127 4.98 -15.52 -14.96
N THR A 128 4.13 -14.72 -15.62
CA THR A 128 3.14 -15.22 -16.56
C THR A 128 3.74 -16.15 -17.63
N ALA A 129 4.90 -15.79 -18.17
CA ALA A 129 5.57 -16.59 -19.20
C ALA A 129 6.11 -17.94 -18.68
N GLU A 130 6.26 -18.08 -17.37
CA GLU A 130 6.78 -19.29 -16.71
C GLU A 130 5.66 -20.19 -16.16
N ASN A 131 4.40 -19.75 -16.26
CA ASN A 131 3.24 -20.53 -15.85
C ASN A 131 2.54 -21.17 -17.07
N PRO A 132 2.68 -22.49 -17.28
CA PRO A 132 2.10 -23.17 -18.43
C PRO A 132 0.57 -23.31 -18.35
N THR A 133 -0.07 -23.07 -17.20
CA THR A 133 -1.53 -23.22 -17.04
C THR A 133 -2.32 -22.04 -17.61
N GLY A 134 -1.64 -20.96 -18.00
CA GLY A 134 -2.30 -19.71 -18.42
C GLY A 134 -2.91 -18.89 -17.29
N TYR A 135 -2.69 -19.27 -16.02
CA TYR A 135 -3.29 -18.57 -14.87
C TYR A 135 -2.60 -17.23 -14.55
N GLY A 136 -1.47 -16.92 -15.19
CA GLY A 136 -0.65 -15.75 -14.87
C GLY A 136 0.50 -16.08 -13.92
N PRO A 137 1.15 -15.08 -13.31
CA PRO A 137 2.27 -15.32 -12.42
C PRO A 137 1.79 -15.97 -11.11
N PHE A 138 2.70 -16.62 -10.39
CA PHE A 138 2.31 -17.46 -9.25
C PHE A 138 3.38 -17.48 -8.15
N ILE A 139 2.94 -17.86 -6.95
CA ILE A 139 3.78 -18.32 -5.84
C ILE A 139 3.24 -19.68 -5.39
N ILE A 140 4.12 -20.67 -5.28
CA ILE A 140 3.85 -21.96 -4.64
C ILE A 140 4.58 -21.95 -3.30
N MET A 141 3.83 -22.06 -2.22
CA MET A 141 4.35 -21.88 -0.87
C MET A 141 3.68 -22.80 0.14
N GLU A 142 4.24 -22.83 1.35
CA GLU A 142 3.66 -23.46 2.53
C GLU A 142 2.23 -22.97 2.78
N TYR A 143 1.33 -23.92 3.06
CA TYR A 143 0.06 -23.58 3.69
C TYR A 143 0.24 -23.56 5.21
N ILE A 144 0.03 -22.38 5.83
CA ILE A 144 0.10 -22.25 7.29
C ILE A 144 -1.26 -22.66 7.88
N GLU A 145 -1.27 -23.75 8.64
CA GLU A 145 -2.44 -24.13 9.42
C GLU A 145 -2.72 -23.10 10.51
N HIS A 146 -3.98 -22.68 10.61
CA HIS A 146 -4.42 -21.63 11.52
C HIS A 146 -5.89 -21.80 11.86
N ALA A 147 -6.30 -21.25 13.01
CA ALA A 147 -7.68 -21.25 13.49
C ALA A 147 -8.46 -20.03 12.99
N LYS A 148 -7.83 -18.84 12.98
CA LYS A 148 -8.45 -17.57 12.55
C LYS A 148 -7.39 -16.51 12.25
N CYS A 149 -7.79 -15.41 11.61
CA CYS A 149 -6.95 -14.21 11.53
C CYS A 149 -7.15 -13.28 12.73
N LEU A 150 -6.17 -12.41 12.97
CA LEU A 150 -6.15 -11.47 14.09
C LEU A 150 -7.26 -10.40 14.01
N GLU A 151 -7.73 -10.07 12.81
CA GLU A 151 -8.85 -9.14 12.59
C GLU A 151 -10.13 -9.58 13.29
N HIS A 152 -10.46 -10.88 13.27
CA HIS A 152 -11.64 -11.40 13.97
C HIS A 152 -11.56 -11.13 15.48
N VAL A 153 -10.38 -11.31 16.07
CA VAL A 153 -10.15 -11.07 17.51
C VAL A 153 -10.34 -9.60 17.85
N ILE A 154 -9.74 -8.70 17.05
CA ILE A 154 -9.86 -7.26 17.29
C ILE A 154 -11.31 -6.81 17.12
N THR A 155 -12.01 -7.30 16.08
CA THR A 155 -13.41 -6.96 15.82
C THR A 155 -14.32 -7.39 16.97
N ASP A 156 -14.24 -8.65 17.40
CA ASP A 156 -15.04 -9.19 18.49
C ASP A 156 -14.85 -8.41 19.81
N GLU A 157 -13.59 -8.11 20.16
CA GLU A 157 -13.27 -7.37 21.38
C GLU A 157 -13.69 -5.90 21.28
N MET A 158 -13.55 -5.27 20.10
CA MET A 158 -14.02 -3.92 19.86
C MET A 158 -15.55 -3.79 19.97
N GLU A 159 -16.31 -4.73 19.43
CA GLU A 159 -17.77 -4.75 19.54
C GLU A 159 -18.22 -4.93 20.99
N SER A 160 -17.53 -5.79 21.74
CA SER A 160 -17.72 -5.98 23.18
C SER A 160 -17.45 -4.67 23.95
N LEU A 161 -16.38 -3.95 23.63
CA LEU A 161 -16.02 -2.66 24.24
C LEU A 161 -16.99 -1.54 23.87
N LYS A 162 -17.52 -1.53 22.65
CA LYS A 162 -18.57 -0.58 22.24
C LYS A 162 -19.85 -0.78 23.02
N SER A 163 -20.21 -2.02 23.29
CA SER A 163 -21.44 -2.38 24.02
C SER A 163 -21.33 -2.16 25.53
N ASN A 164 -20.14 -2.41 26.10
CA ASN A 164 -19.98 -2.48 27.55
C ASN A 164 -19.03 -1.42 28.16
N GLY A 165 -18.36 -0.61 27.34
CA GLY A 165 -17.29 0.29 27.77
C GLY A 165 -15.95 -0.43 28.03
N PHE A 166 -14.86 0.34 28.16
CA PHE A 166 -13.56 -0.20 28.63
C PHE A 166 -13.72 -0.76 30.04
N LYS A 167 -13.51 -2.06 30.20
CA LYS A 167 -13.77 -2.75 31.46
C LYS A 167 -12.48 -2.93 32.25
N LYS A 168 -12.59 -2.85 33.58
CA LYS A 168 -11.49 -3.20 34.50
C LYS A 168 -11.27 -4.73 34.64
N ASP A 169 -12.12 -5.57 34.04
CA ASP A 169 -12.25 -7.00 34.34
C ASP A 169 -11.48 -7.95 33.40
N GLY A 170 -10.74 -7.44 32.40
CA GLY A 170 -9.79 -8.22 31.61
C GLY A 170 -10.16 -8.51 30.15
N SER A 171 -11.31 -8.02 29.64
CA SER A 171 -11.59 -8.00 28.19
C SER A 171 -10.52 -7.26 27.39
N ASP A 172 -10.04 -6.12 27.92
CA ASP A 172 -8.92 -5.36 27.34
C ASP A 172 -7.62 -6.18 27.20
N LYS A 173 -7.43 -7.26 27.96
CA LYS A 173 -6.22 -8.10 27.87
C LYS A 173 -6.12 -8.85 26.55
N LYS A 174 -7.24 -9.27 25.97
CA LYS A 174 -7.25 -9.95 24.66
C LYS A 174 -6.95 -8.96 23.54
N LEU A 175 -7.59 -7.79 23.57
CA LEU A 175 -7.29 -6.72 22.62
C LEU A 175 -5.84 -6.22 22.76
N LEU A 176 -5.34 -6.08 23.99
CA LEU A 176 -3.94 -5.74 24.25
C LEU A 176 -3.00 -6.82 23.71
N LYS A 177 -3.28 -8.12 23.92
CA LYS A 177 -2.51 -9.22 23.32
C LYS A 177 -2.50 -9.09 21.79
N ALA A 178 -3.64 -8.81 21.18
CA ALA A 178 -3.74 -8.62 19.73
C ALA A 178 -2.90 -7.44 19.23
N TYR A 179 -3.00 -6.28 19.87
CA TYR A 179 -2.19 -5.11 19.54
C TYR A 179 -0.69 -5.34 19.77
N ARG A 180 -0.31 -6.09 20.82
CA ARG A 180 1.08 -6.48 21.06
C ARG A 180 1.63 -7.32 19.93
N GLN A 181 0.86 -8.28 19.42
CA GLN A 181 1.29 -9.09 18.27
C GLN A 181 1.53 -8.24 17.01
N MET A 182 0.67 -7.27 16.71
CA MET A 182 0.91 -6.32 15.61
C MET A 182 2.09 -5.39 15.87
N ALA A 183 2.22 -4.85 17.08
CA ALA A 183 3.34 -4.00 17.46
C ALA A 183 4.67 -4.74 17.29
N ASN A 184 4.72 -6.01 17.70
CA ASN A 184 5.90 -6.86 17.51
C ASN A 184 6.30 -6.97 16.02
N ILE A 185 5.35 -7.27 15.13
CA ILE A 185 5.58 -7.35 13.67
C ILE A 185 6.09 -6.00 13.13
N MET A 186 5.42 -4.90 13.47
CA MET A 186 5.79 -3.55 13.01
C MET A 186 7.17 -3.09 13.53
N LEU A 187 7.51 -3.45 14.77
CA LEU A 187 8.83 -3.19 15.35
C LEU A 187 9.91 -3.95 14.58
N GLN A 188 9.69 -5.22 14.28
CA GLN A 188 10.66 -6.03 13.53
C GLN A 188 10.85 -5.54 12.10
N LEU A 189 9.77 -5.24 11.37
CA LEU A 189 9.87 -4.74 9.98
C LEU A 189 10.67 -3.43 9.89
N SER A 190 10.51 -2.53 10.85
CA SER A 190 11.24 -1.26 10.90
C SER A 190 12.76 -1.42 11.04
N THR A 191 13.25 -2.60 11.45
CA THR A 191 14.70 -2.87 11.54
C THR A 191 15.33 -3.18 10.19
N ILE A 192 14.52 -3.49 9.18
CA ILE A 192 14.99 -3.82 7.85
C ILE A 192 15.19 -2.53 7.07
N GLU A 193 16.44 -2.11 7.00
CA GLU A 193 16.84 -0.85 6.36
C GLU A 193 17.21 -1.01 4.88
N GLY A 194 16.89 0.00 4.09
CA GLY A 194 17.22 0.15 2.68
C GLY A 194 17.77 1.54 2.39
N SER A 195 18.45 1.67 1.25
CA SER A 195 19.19 2.90 0.90
C SER A 195 18.51 3.80 -0.13
N ALA A 196 17.35 3.37 -0.65
CA ALA A 196 16.46 4.11 -1.54
C ALA A 196 15.02 3.59 -1.38
N ILE A 197 14.04 4.39 -1.78
CA ILE A 197 12.62 4.02 -1.80
C ILE A 197 12.30 3.24 -3.08
N GLY A 198 11.73 2.05 -2.89
CA GLY A 198 11.32 1.10 -3.93
C GLY A 198 11.28 -0.34 -3.42
N TYR A 199 10.83 -1.29 -4.24
CA TYR A 199 10.66 -2.68 -3.78
C TYR A 199 11.97 -3.48 -3.78
N PRO A 200 12.13 -4.48 -2.88
CA PRO A 200 13.37 -5.27 -2.77
C PRO A 200 13.64 -6.11 -4.03
N SER A 201 14.90 -6.24 -4.44
CA SER A 201 15.23 -6.97 -5.67
C SER A 201 15.75 -8.38 -5.41
N LEU A 202 15.24 -9.37 -6.16
CA LEU A 202 15.81 -10.71 -6.23
C LEU A 202 17.12 -10.68 -7.03
N THR A 203 18.20 -11.25 -6.50
CA THR A 203 19.49 -11.34 -7.20
C THR A 203 19.54 -12.60 -8.04
N ARG A 204 19.84 -12.46 -9.33
CA ARG A 204 20.05 -13.61 -10.20
C ARG A 204 21.15 -14.53 -9.59
N PRO A 205 20.98 -15.86 -9.59
CA PRO A 205 22.03 -16.76 -9.14
C PRO A 205 23.31 -16.52 -9.96
N PRO A 206 24.50 -16.59 -9.34
CA PRO A 206 25.75 -16.39 -10.06
C PRO A 206 25.87 -17.39 -11.21
N LYS A 207 26.17 -16.91 -12.43
CA LYS A 207 26.49 -17.79 -13.55
C LYS A 207 27.70 -18.66 -13.15
N PRO A 208 27.69 -19.99 -13.38
CA PRO A 208 28.88 -20.79 -13.20
C PRO A 208 30.01 -20.23 -14.07
N SER A 209 31.23 -20.18 -13.51
CA SER A 209 32.41 -19.71 -14.25
C SER A 209 32.59 -20.54 -15.52
N SER A 210 32.96 -19.86 -16.61
CA SER A 210 33.04 -20.38 -17.98
C SER A 210 34.13 -21.43 -18.22
N SER A 211 34.48 -22.25 -17.23
CA SER A 211 35.54 -23.26 -17.29
C SER A 211 35.03 -24.71 -17.29
N SER A 212 33.72 -24.93 -17.49
CA SER A 212 33.13 -26.27 -17.59
C SER A 212 32.42 -26.44 -18.94
N THR A 213 32.92 -27.37 -19.76
CA THR A 213 32.41 -27.72 -21.09
C THR A 213 31.26 -28.74 -21.07
N ALA A 214 30.58 -28.90 -19.94
CA ALA A 214 29.36 -29.69 -19.86
C ALA A 214 28.13 -28.77 -19.78
N PRO A 215 27.03 -29.04 -20.50
CA PRO A 215 25.76 -28.36 -20.27
C PRO A 215 25.27 -28.77 -18.88
N ALA A 216 25.61 -27.97 -17.86
CA ALA A 216 25.02 -28.12 -16.54
C ALA A 216 23.53 -27.84 -16.68
N LYS A 217 22.68 -28.86 -16.50
CA LYS A 217 21.28 -28.64 -16.18
C LYS A 217 21.27 -27.79 -14.91
N GLU A 218 20.85 -26.53 -15.01
CA GLU A 218 20.57 -25.72 -13.82
C GLU A 218 19.63 -26.55 -12.94
N PRO A 219 19.93 -26.76 -11.65
CA PRO A 219 18.95 -27.36 -10.77
C PRO A 219 17.74 -26.42 -10.80
N LEU A 220 16.56 -26.99 -11.06
CA LEU A 220 15.26 -26.30 -11.06
C LEU A 220 14.99 -25.47 -9.78
N ASN A 221 15.86 -25.62 -8.77
CA ASN A 221 15.79 -25.06 -7.42
C ASN A 221 16.90 -24.06 -7.05
N SER A 222 17.76 -23.57 -7.96
CA SER A 222 18.68 -22.46 -7.58
C SER A 222 17.91 -21.14 -7.52
N GLN A 223 17.21 -20.95 -6.40
CA GLN A 223 16.42 -19.75 -6.15
C GLN A 223 17.33 -18.51 -6.10
N PRO A 224 16.93 -17.39 -6.74
CA PRO A 224 17.69 -16.15 -6.69
C PRO A 224 17.86 -15.68 -5.25
N GLY A 225 19.03 -15.12 -4.93
CA GLY A 225 19.26 -14.51 -3.62
C GLY A 225 18.39 -13.26 -3.42
N ILE A 226 18.50 -12.63 -2.25
CA ILE A 226 17.80 -11.38 -1.95
C ILE A 226 18.81 -10.24 -1.75
N SER A 227 18.56 -9.08 -2.35
CA SER A 227 19.34 -7.87 -2.12
C SER A 227 18.47 -6.77 -1.53
N LYS A 228 19.05 -6.04 -0.57
CA LYS A 228 18.51 -4.76 -0.07
C LYS A 228 18.71 -3.61 -1.06
N ASN A 229 19.44 -3.83 -2.15
CA ASN A 229 19.54 -2.86 -3.24
C ASN A 229 18.21 -2.77 -3.98
N VAL A 230 17.81 -1.53 -4.22
CA VAL A 230 16.55 -1.20 -4.87
C VAL A 230 16.85 -0.65 -6.25
N HIS A 231 16.31 -1.30 -7.27
CA HIS A 231 16.45 -0.88 -8.67
C HIS A 231 15.10 -0.59 -9.33
N HIS A 232 14.01 -0.76 -8.58
CA HIS A 232 12.66 -0.66 -9.09
C HIS A 232 11.82 0.30 -8.26
N ARG A 233 10.82 0.90 -8.90
CA ARG A 233 9.84 1.77 -8.24
C ARG A 233 9.13 1.09 -7.07
N PRO A 234 8.64 1.84 -6.07
CA PRO A 234 7.66 1.31 -5.15
C PRO A 234 6.47 0.75 -5.92
N LEU A 235 6.01 -0.43 -5.54
CA LEU A 235 4.76 -0.98 -6.03
C LEU A 235 3.72 -0.81 -4.92
N THR A 236 2.95 0.28 -4.97
CA THR A 236 2.04 0.65 -3.88
C THR A 236 0.62 0.20 -4.16
N GLN A 237 -0.16 -0.03 -3.11
CA GLN A 237 -1.60 -0.28 -3.22
C GLN A 237 -2.29 0.87 -3.97
N SER A 238 -1.86 2.10 -3.69
CA SER A 238 -2.31 3.33 -4.36
C SER A 238 -2.16 3.26 -5.89
N MET A 239 -1.00 2.82 -6.40
CA MET A 239 -0.77 2.69 -7.84
C MET A 239 -1.66 1.63 -8.48
N ASN A 240 -1.89 0.51 -7.80
CA ASN A 240 -2.82 -0.52 -8.27
C ASN A 240 -4.24 0.03 -8.37
N ASP A 241 -4.70 0.65 -7.29
CA ASP A 241 -6.04 1.23 -7.16
C ASP A 241 -6.32 2.31 -8.23
N LEU A 242 -5.32 3.13 -8.57
CA LEU A 242 -5.44 4.13 -9.62
C LEU A 242 -5.74 3.54 -11.00
N ILE A 243 -5.12 2.42 -11.34
CA ILE A 243 -5.39 1.74 -12.61
C ILE A 243 -6.72 0.99 -12.50
N ARG A 244 -6.87 0.17 -11.47
CA ARG A 244 -7.99 -0.74 -11.25
C ARG A 244 -9.34 -0.04 -11.11
N MET A 245 -9.37 1.02 -10.31
CA MET A 245 -10.59 1.73 -9.89
C MET A 245 -10.66 3.15 -10.48
N GLY A 246 -9.55 3.67 -11.00
CA GLY A 246 -9.47 5.01 -11.61
C GLY A 246 -9.34 4.99 -13.13
N GLY A 247 -9.02 3.86 -13.75
CA GLY A 247 -8.84 3.78 -15.21
C GLY A 247 -7.60 4.50 -15.72
N LEU A 248 -6.61 4.74 -14.85
CA LEU A 248 -5.39 5.45 -15.24
C LEU A 248 -4.57 4.61 -16.24
N PRO A 249 -4.00 5.23 -17.30
CA PRO A 249 -3.06 4.52 -18.15
C PRO A 249 -1.77 4.21 -17.38
N PRO A 250 -1.21 2.99 -17.44
CA PRO A 250 0.02 2.67 -16.70
C PRO A 250 1.22 3.56 -17.04
N SER A 251 1.23 4.17 -18.24
CA SER A 251 2.29 5.06 -18.73
C SER A 251 2.44 6.37 -17.94
N VAL A 252 1.42 6.81 -17.19
CA VAL A 252 1.49 8.06 -16.40
C VAL A 252 1.94 7.82 -14.96
N LEU A 253 2.19 6.56 -14.59
CA LEU A 253 2.80 6.20 -13.31
C LEU A 253 4.33 6.21 -13.41
N PRO A 254 5.06 6.29 -12.27
CA PRO A 254 6.51 6.21 -12.29
C PRO A 254 7.00 4.99 -13.08
N PRO A 255 8.05 5.11 -13.92
CA PRO A 255 8.54 3.99 -14.72
C PRO A 255 9.20 2.93 -13.83
N THR A 256 9.24 1.68 -14.29
CA THR A 256 9.67 0.52 -13.50
C THR A 256 11.04 0.70 -12.83
N ASN A 257 11.99 1.41 -13.44
CA ASN A 257 13.34 1.66 -12.92
C ASN A 257 13.46 2.91 -12.02
N LYS A 258 12.36 3.60 -11.68
CA LYS A 258 12.39 4.85 -10.90
C LYS A 258 12.48 4.58 -9.41
N THR A 259 13.62 4.87 -8.79
CA THR A 259 13.77 4.91 -7.33
C THR A 259 13.85 6.35 -6.80
N TYR A 260 13.74 6.51 -5.48
CA TYR A 260 13.88 7.81 -4.81
C TYR A 260 14.94 7.73 -3.71
N ASN A 261 15.84 8.71 -3.65
CA ASN A 261 16.96 8.71 -2.69
C ASN A 261 16.66 9.56 -1.45
N THR A 262 15.53 10.27 -1.44
CA THR A 262 15.08 11.06 -0.29
C THR A 262 13.57 10.93 -0.13
N SER A 263 13.07 11.10 1.11
CA SER A 263 11.65 11.25 1.36
C SER A 263 11.06 12.41 0.57
N HIS A 264 11.78 13.53 0.44
CA HIS A 264 11.29 14.71 -0.29
C HIS A 264 10.94 14.40 -1.75
N GLU A 265 11.81 13.68 -2.46
CA GLU A 265 11.54 13.23 -3.83
C GLU A 265 10.32 12.31 -3.90
N TYR A 266 10.13 11.43 -2.92
CA TYR A 266 8.98 10.53 -2.90
C TYR A 266 7.66 11.25 -2.58
N TYR A 267 7.66 12.22 -1.67
CA TYR A 267 6.49 13.06 -1.40
C TYR A 267 6.10 13.94 -2.59
N LEU A 268 7.08 14.39 -3.39
CA LEU A 268 6.81 15.04 -4.68
C LEU A 268 6.07 14.11 -5.64
N ALA A 269 6.57 12.87 -5.79
CA ALA A 269 5.93 11.88 -6.65
C ALA A 269 4.50 11.53 -6.19
N MET A 270 4.28 11.35 -4.89
CA MET A 270 2.94 11.14 -4.32
C MET A 270 2.00 12.33 -4.58
N ALA A 271 2.49 13.57 -4.40
CA ALA A 271 1.71 14.77 -4.68
C ALA A 271 1.34 14.92 -6.16
N ASP A 272 2.26 14.58 -7.06
CA ASP A 272 2.01 14.54 -8.51
C ASP A 272 0.98 13.45 -8.86
N MET A 273 1.08 12.25 -8.26
CA MET A 273 0.08 11.17 -8.47
C MET A 273 -1.34 11.57 -8.05
N HIS A 274 -1.53 12.39 -7.01
CA HIS A 274 -2.87 12.90 -6.67
C HIS A 274 -3.47 13.82 -7.74
N LEU A 275 -2.63 14.60 -8.43
CA LEU A 275 -3.08 15.39 -9.58
C LEU A 275 -3.32 14.49 -10.80
N THR A 276 -2.43 13.53 -11.07
CA THR A 276 -2.61 12.50 -12.11
C THR A 276 -3.93 11.75 -11.96
N HIS A 277 -4.30 11.39 -10.73
CA HIS A 277 -5.60 10.77 -10.41
C HIS A 277 -6.78 11.63 -10.89
N LEU A 278 -6.77 12.93 -10.57
CA LEU A 278 -7.84 13.84 -10.97
C LEU A 278 -7.85 14.10 -12.48
N ILE A 279 -6.68 14.11 -13.14
CA ILE A 279 -6.55 14.28 -14.58
C ILE A 279 -7.24 13.10 -15.29
N PHE A 280 -6.84 11.88 -14.97
CA PHE A 280 -7.12 10.70 -15.81
C PHE A 280 -8.32 9.86 -15.38
N GLN A 281 -8.81 9.99 -14.14
CA GLN A 281 -10.06 9.34 -13.81
C GLN A 281 -11.19 10.01 -14.61
N HIS A 282 -11.79 9.26 -15.52
CA HIS A 282 -12.78 9.77 -16.48
C HIS A 282 -14.10 10.04 -15.77
N ASN A 283 -14.70 9.00 -15.19
CA ASN A 283 -16.01 9.11 -14.57
C ASN A 283 -15.90 9.41 -13.07
N SER A 284 -16.91 10.09 -12.53
CA SER A 284 -17.04 10.36 -11.09
C SER A 284 -15.88 11.11 -10.42
N ALA A 285 -14.91 11.62 -11.20
CA ALA A 285 -13.79 12.41 -10.70
C ALA A 285 -14.26 13.76 -10.13
N VAL A 286 -15.26 14.38 -10.75
CA VAL A 286 -15.90 15.63 -10.31
C VAL A 286 -17.42 15.52 -10.36
N LEU A 287 -18.12 16.15 -9.41
CA LEU A 287 -19.59 16.19 -9.36
C LEU A 287 -20.19 17.49 -9.90
N SER A 288 -19.42 18.57 -9.85
CA SER A 288 -19.84 19.91 -10.27
C SER A 288 -18.63 20.78 -10.54
N PRO A 289 -18.78 21.93 -11.22
CA PRO A 289 -17.68 22.87 -11.39
C PRO A 289 -17.09 23.37 -10.07
N ALA A 290 -17.89 23.45 -9.00
CA ALA A 290 -17.37 23.86 -7.68
C ALA A 290 -16.50 22.77 -7.04
N ASP A 291 -16.93 21.51 -7.13
CA ASP A 291 -16.18 20.35 -6.66
C ASP A 291 -14.88 20.15 -7.44
N GLY A 292 -14.92 20.33 -8.78
CA GLY A 292 -13.72 20.30 -9.62
C GLY A 292 -12.67 21.35 -9.22
N ARG A 293 -13.10 22.59 -8.95
CA ARG A 293 -12.19 23.66 -8.47
C ARG A 293 -11.62 23.36 -7.10
N GLU A 294 -12.41 22.84 -6.16
CA GLU A 294 -11.90 22.43 -4.85
C GLU A 294 -10.83 21.35 -4.98
N LYS A 295 -11.11 20.29 -5.75
CA LYS A 295 -10.17 19.19 -5.97
C LYS A 295 -8.88 19.67 -6.63
N TYR A 296 -8.99 20.50 -7.65
CA TYR A 296 -7.85 21.10 -8.35
C TYR A 296 -6.98 21.93 -7.39
N VAL A 297 -7.59 22.87 -6.65
CA VAL A 297 -6.87 23.72 -5.70
C VAL A 297 -6.18 22.91 -4.61
N ALA A 298 -6.84 21.92 -4.03
CA ALA A 298 -6.25 21.07 -3.00
C ALA A 298 -4.98 20.36 -3.50
N ARG A 299 -5.01 19.82 -4.73
CA ARG A 299 -3.86 19.13 -5.34
C ARG A 299 -2.73 20.09 -5.68
N GLN A 300 -3.02 21.28 -6.22
CA GLN A 300 -1.98 22.27 -6.49
C GLN A 300 -1.29 22.75 -5.20
N LEU A 301 -2.07 22.98 -4.14
CA LEU A 301 -1.53 23.38 -2.84
C LEU A 301 -0.75 22.25 -2.17
N PHE A 302 -1.21 21.01 -2.26
CA PHE A 302 -0.44 19.86 -1.76
C PHE A 302 0.88 19.68 -2.50
N ARG A 303 0.89 19.84 -3.83
CA ARG A 303 2.12 19.89 -4.65
C ARG A 303 3.02 21.07 -4.27
N LYS A 304 2.46 22.23 -3.94
CA LYS A 304 3.23 23.38 -3.41
C LYS A 304 3.90 23.02 -2.08
N LEU A 305 3.19 22.40 -1.15
CA LEU A 305 3.76 21.93 0.11
C LEU A 305 4.88 20.91 -0.09
N ALA A 306 4.70 19.98 -1.04
CA ALA A 306 5.71 19.00 -1.42
C ALA A 306 6.97 19.69 -1.94
N ARG A 307 6.84 20.60 -2.93
CA ARG A 307 7.94 21.42 -3.51
C ARG A 307 8.68 22.25 -2.48
N GLU A 308 7.96 22.83 -1.52
CA GLU A 308 8.56 23.62 -0.43
C GLU A 308 9.22 22.76 0.67
N GLY A 309 9.15 21.42 0.56
CA GLY A 309 9.67 20.49 1.57
C GLY A 309 8.91 20.51 2.88
N ARG A 310 7.70 21.08 2.89
CA ARG A 310 6.86 21.25 4.09
C ARG A 310 6.11 19.99 4.47
N LEU A 311 6.06 19.01 3.57
CA LEU A 311 5.54 17.67 3.84
C LEU A 311 6.57 16.74 4.48
N THR A 312 7.86 17.07 4.45
CA THR A 312 8.92 16.20 5.00
C THR A 312 9.63 16.80 6.21
N LYS A 313 9.81 18.13 6.26
CA LYS A 313 10.38 18.81 7.43
C LYS A 313 9.38 18.82 8.59
N GLY A 314 9.73 18.22 9.72
CA GLY A 314 9.03 18.47 10.97
C GLY A 314 9.02 19.97 11.28
N GLU A 315 7.99 20.48 11.95
CA GLU A 315 7.91 21.90 12.33
C GLU A 315 9.12 22.34 13.19
N GLU A 316 9.73 21.38 13.89
CA GLU A 316 10.92 21.52 14.73
C GLU A 316 12.21 21.78 13.92
N CYS A 317 12.29 21.38 12.64
CA CYS A 317 13.48 21.56 11.81
C CYS A 317 13.52 22.91 11.08
N ARG A 318 12.57 23.83 11.33
CA ARG A 318 12.53 25.15 10.68
C ARG A 318 13.62 26.12 11.18
N HIS A 319 14.37 25.75 12.23
CA HIS A 319 15.37 26.60 12.88
C HIS A 319 16.82 26.10 12.80
N HIS A 320 17.12 24.99 12.12
CA HIS A 320 18.50 24.54 11.94
C HIS A 320 19.02 24.84 10.53
N ASP A 321 19.87 25.86 10.46
CA ASP A 321 20.70 26.33 9.35
C ASP A 321 21.94 25.43 9.11
N GLY A 322 21.78 24.12 9.27
CA GLY A 322 22.86 23.16 9.04
C GLY A 322 23.30 23.15 7.57
N THR A 323 24.56 23.51 7.33
CA THR A 323 25.19 23.51 6.00
C THR A 323 25.02 22.17 5.26
N ALA A 324 24.89 22.23 3.94
CA ALA A 324 24.61 21.09 3.06
C ALA A 324 25.68 19.97 3.06
N ALA A 325 26.80 20.15 3.77
CA ALA A 325 27.97 19.27 3.73
C ALA A 325 27.87 18.01 4.62
N GLN A 326 26.80 17.83 5.41
CA GLN A 326 26.63 16.69 6.32
C GLN A 326 25.22 16.09 6.32
N ARG A 327 24.50 16.10 5.19
CA ARG A 327 23.31 15.25 5.08
C ARG A 327 23.76 13.79 5.08
N ARG A 328 23.65 13.11 6.21
CA ARG A 328 23.70 11.64 6.25
C ARG A 328 22.72 11.13 5.18
N LYS A 329 23.15 10.14 4.40
CA LYS A 329 22.27 9.47 3.43
C LYS A 329 21.04 8.99 4.19
N GLU A 330 19.85 9.36 3.72
CA GLU A 330 18.60 8.97 4.36
C GLU A 330 18.45 7.45 4.33
N ILE A 331 17.94 6.90 5.43
CA ILE A 331 17.71 5.46 5.60
C ILE A 331 16.20 5.23 5.54
N PHE A 332 15.81 4.22 4.76
CA PHE A 332 14.42 3.84 4.55
C PHE A 332 14.15 2.50 5.23
N GLN A 333 12.91 2.26 5.63
CA GLN A 333 12.51 1.04 6.34
C GLN A 333 11.54 0.23 5.49
N LEU A 334 11.64 -1.10 5.54
CA LEU A 334 10.75 -1.99 4.81
C LEU A 334 9.31 -1.82 5.30
N TRP A 335 8.43 -1.32 4.47
CA TRP A 335 7.04 -0.99 4.75
C TRP A 335 6.11 -1.76 3.83
N CYS A 336 4.95 -2.18 4.34
CA CYS A 336 3.90 -2.83 3.55
C CYS A 336 2.60 -2.04 3.69
N ASP A 337 2.07 -1.55 2.55
CA ASP A 337 0.88 -0.70 2.54
C ASP A 337 -0.41 -1.43 2.96
N ASP A 338 -0.47 -2.76 2.78
CA ASP A 338 -1.60 -3.62 3.16
C ASP A 338 -1.37 -4.40 4.46
N MET A 339 -0.27 -4.18 5.20
CA MET A 339 -0.02 -4.87 6.46
C MET A 339 -1.07 -4.53 7.53
N ARG A 340 -1.96 -5.48 7.80
CA ARG A 340 -3.12 -5.32 8.69
C ARG A 340 -3.49 -6.64 9.40
N PRO A 341 -4.38 -6.62 10.40
CA PRO A 341 -4.71 -7.80 11.17
C PRO A 341 -5.31 -8.98 10.38
N SER A 342 -5.94 -8.72 9.22
CA SER A 342 -6.44 -9.81 8.35
C SER A 342 -5.31 -10.69 7.81
N SER A 343 -4.11 -10.14 7.67
CA SER A 343 -2.93 -10.84 7.13
C SER A 343 -2.12 -11.57 8.22
N VAL A 344 -2.59 -11.58 9.47
CA VAL A 344 -1.93 -12.25 10.60
C VAL A 344 -2.76 -13.44 11.06
N LEU A 345 -2.18 -14.62 10.95
CA LEU A 345 -2.81 -15.92 11.21
C LEU A 345 -2.50 -16.39 12.64
N LEU A 346 -3.52 -16.89 13.33
CA LEU A 346 -3.45 -17.31 14.73
C LEU A 346 -3.81 -18.79 14.89
N ASN A 347 -3.18 -19.45 15.87
CA ASN A 347 -3.62 -20.74 16.39
C ASN A 347 -4.82 -20.59 17.36
N GLU A 348 -5.27 -21.70 17.94
CA GLU A 348 -6.37 -21.74 18.94
C GLU A 348 -6.05 -20.95 20.23
N ASP A 349 -4.77 -20.80 20.56
CA ASP A 349 -4.29 -20.06 21.73
C ASP A 349 -4.12 -18.55 21.46
N TYR A 350 -4.53 -18.07 20.28
CA TYR A 350 -4.40 -16.69 19.81
C TYR A 350 -2.95 -16.22 19.65
N ASP A 351 -2.03 -17.14 19.38
CA ASP A 351 -0.63 -16.83 19.07
C ASP A 351 -0.39 -16.80 17.56
N VAL A 352 0.43 -15.85 17.10
CA VAL A 352 0.81 -15.74 15.68
C VAL A 352 1.55 -16.99 15.22
N VAL A 353 1.02 -17.64 14.19
CA VAL A 353 1.65 -18.78 13.49
C VAL A 353 2.05 -18.44 12.06
N GLY A 354 1.55 -17.33 11.51
CA GLY A 354 1.89 -16.91 10.15
C GLY A 354 1.51 -15.46 9.86
N VAL A 355 2.27 -14.83 8.97
CA VAL A 355 1.96 -13.53 8.38
C VAL A 355 2.04 -13.67 6.86
N ILE A 356 0.95 -13.31 6.19
CA ILE A 356 0.75 -13.45 4.74
C ILE A 356 0.55 -12.07 4.09
N ASP A 357 0.16 -12.04 2.81
CA ASP A 357 -0.11 -10.83 2.03
C ASP A 357 1.07 -9.83 2.03
N TRP A 358 2.24 -10.29 1.62
CA TRP A 358 3.45 -9.47 1.52
C TRP A 358 3.50 -8.61 0.25
N GLU A 359 2.41 -8.60 -0.52
CA GLU A 359 2.19 -7.69 -1.63
C GLU A 359 2.28 -6.23 -1.20
N MET A 360 2.62 -5.34 -2.15
CA MET A 360 2.76 -3.90 -1.90
C MET A 360 3.81 -3.53 -0.83
N THR A 361 4.84 -4.38 -0.65
CA THR A 361 5.97 -4.13 0.25
C THR A 361 7.13 -3.41 -0.47
N TYR A 362 7.63 -2.33 0.12
CA TYR A 362 8.73 -1.52 -0.40
C TYR A 362 9.48 -0.80 0.72
N PHE A 363 10.70 -0.35 0.47
CA PHE A 363 11.39 0.55 1.40
C PHE A 363 10.77 1.94 1.35
N ALA A 364 10.37 2.48 2.50
CA ALA A 364 9.64 3.74 2.62
C ALA A 364 10.29 4.69 3.65
N PRO A 365 9.90 5.97 3.71
CA PRO A 365 10.30 6.89 4.77
C PRO A 365 10.14 6.29 6.17
N ALA A 366 11.17 6.36 7.00
CA ALA A 366 11.14 5.80 8.36
C ALA A 366 10.00 6.38 9.22
N ASP A 367 9.64 7.65 8.99
CA ASP A 367 8.51 8.33 9.65
C ASP A 367 7.17 7.58 9.54
N PHE A 368 6.97 6.73 8.52
CA PHE A 368 5.74 5.93 8.40
C PHE A 368 5.57 4.96 9.57
N TYR A 369 6.67 4.48 10.15
CA TYR A 369 6.67 3.58 11.30
C TYR A 369 6.53 4.29 12.65
N ASP A 370 6.60 5.62 12.63
CA ASP A 370 6.24 6.49 13.72
C ASP A 370 4.79 7.00 13.60
N ASP A 371 4.00 6.52 12.63
CA ASP A 371 2.55 6.74 12.61
C ASP A 371 1.79 5.60 13.30
N PRO A 372 0.69 5.89 14.01
CA PRO A 372 -0.18 4.83 14.48
C PRO A 372 -0.90 4.19 13.28
N PRO A 373 -1.22 2.88 13.33
CA PRO A 373 -1.74 2.16 12.17
C PRO A 373 -3.15 2.62 11.81
N TRP A 374 -3.43 2.79 10.53
CA TRP A 374 -4.77 3.21 10.07
C TRP A 374 -5.85 2.18 10.41
N TRP A 375 -5.50 0.90 10.48
CA TRP A 375 -6.42 -0.21 10.78
C TRP A 375 -6.70 -0.39 12.27
N LEU A 376 -6.22 0.51 13.16
CA LEU A 376 -6.38 0.37 14.62
C LEU A 376 -7.82 0.01 15.03
N ILE A 377 -8.82 0.53 14.32
CA ILE A 377 -10.24 0.28 14.57
C ILE A 377 -10.93 -0.58 13.49
N ILE A 378 -10.14 -1.33 12.71
CA ILE A 378 -10.57 -2.18 11.58
C ILE A 378 -11.43 -1.41 10.56
N ASP A 379 -11.14 -0.11 10.38
CA ASP A 379 -11.89 0.76 9.48
C ASP A 379 -10.98 1.85 8.89
N ARG A 380 -11.25 2.22 7.63
CA ARG A 380 -10.49 3.25 6.92
C ARG A 380 -11.15 4.64 7.10
N PRO A 381 -10.36 5.70 7.35
CA PRO A 381 -10.86 7.08 7.50
C PRO A 381 -11.84 7.54 6.40
N GLU A 382 -11.58 7.17 5.15
CA GLU A 382 -12.36 7.57 3.98
C GLU A 382 -13.65 6.77 3.76
N PHE A 383 -13.74 5.58 4.37
CA PHE A 383 -14.90 4.69 4.23
C PHE A 383 -15.84 4.73 5.43
N HIS A 384 -15.39 5.22 6.58
CA HIS A 384 -16.19 5.34 7.80
C HIS A 384 -17.57 5.99 7.55
N ASP A 385 -18.64 5.28 7.89
CA ASP A 385 -20.01 5.66 7.55
C ASP A 385 -20.45 6.99 8.16
N LYS A 386 -19.92 7.34 9.34
CA LYS A 386 -20.20 8.60 10.05
C LYS A 386 -19.22 9.72 9.72
N GLY A 387 -18.31 9.50 8.76
CA GLY A 387 -17.32 10.46 8.29
C GLY A 387 -16.06 10.60 9.15
N LEU A 388 -15.06 11.30 8.63
CA LEU A 388 -13.70 11.40 9.18
C LEU A 388 -13.69 11.88 10.64
N SER A 389 -14.54 12.85 10.99
CA SER A 389 -14.59 13.39 12.35
C SER A 389 -15.11 12.38 13.38
N SER A 390 -15.97 11.45 12.98
CA SER A 390 -16.42 10.35 13.84
C SER A 390 -15.32 9.30 13.95
N TRP A 391 -14.67 8.96 12.82
CA TRP A 391 -13.55 8.03 12.79
C TRP A 391 -12.42 8.46 13.74
N ILE A 392 -12.00 9.73 13.71
CA ILE A 392 -10.95 10.27 14.60
C ILE A 392 -11.33 10.07 16.07
N LYS A 393 -12.56 10.42 16.46
CA LYS A 393 -13.02 10.27 17.86
C LYS A 393 -13.04 8.82 18.31
N GLU A 394 -13.39 7.90 17.42
CA GLU A 394 -13.37 6.47 17.71
C GLU A 394 -11.94 5.96 17.84
N TYR A 395 -11.07 6.36 16.90
CA TYR A 395 -9.66 6.02 16.89
C TYR A 395 -8.92 6.43 18.17
N GLU A 396 -9.16 7.66 18.65
CA GLU A 396 -8.55 8.20 19.87
C GLU A 396 -8.88 7.38 21.13
N ARG A 397 -9.99 6.64 21.13
CA ARG A 397 -10.36 5.77 22.26
C ARG A 397 -9.44 4.55 22.36
N PHE A 398 -8.96 4.03 21.23
CA PHE A 398 -8.14 2.81 21.18
C PHE A 398 -6.63 3.09 21.13
N LEU A 399 -6.23 4.31 20.73
CA LEU A 399 -4.83 4.69 20.61
C LEU A 399 -4.00 4.48 21.90
N PRO A 400 -4.49 4.82 23.11
CA PRO A 400 -3.72 4.59 24.34
C PRO A 400 -3.33 3.12 24.56
N LEU A 401 -4.25 2.19 24.28
CA LEU A 401 -4.02 0.75 24.44
C LEU A 401 -2.98 0.23 23.43
N PHE A 402 -3.01 0.74 22.20
CA PHE A 402 -2.00 0.40 21.20
C PHE A 402 -0.62 0.96 21.56
N LEU A 403 -0.55 2.19 22.10
CA LEU A 403 0.71 2.77 22.57
C LEU A 403 1.32 1.96 23.72
N GLU A 404 0.50 1.48 24.65
CA GLU A 404 0.91 0.54 25.69
C GLU A 404 1.48 -0.76 25.07
N ALA A 405 0.81 -1.30 24.05
CA ALA A 405 1.30 -2.48 23.34
C ALA A 405 2.69 -2.27 22.71
N VAL A 406 2.91 -1.10 22.08
CA VAL A 406 4.22 -0.73 21.50
C VAL A 406 5.30 -0.65 22.58
N ASP A 407 5.00 -0.06 23.73
CA ASP A 407 5.95 0.04 24.85
C ASP A 407 6.33 -1.34 25.40
N LEU A 408 5.34 -2.20 25.62
CA LEU A 408 5.55 -3.55 26.13
C LEU A 408 6.41 -4.39 25.17
N GLU A 409 6.14 -4.32 23.87
CA GLU A 409 6.91 -5.08 22.87
C GLU A 409 8.31 -4.50 22.64
N ALA A 410 8.46 -3.18 22.62
CA ALA A 410 9.77 -2.56 22.54
C ALA A 410 10.65 -2.94 23.74
N ALA A 411 10.07 -3.02 24.94
CA ALA A 411 10.76 -3.51 26.13
C ALA A 411 11.08 -5.02 26.02
N ALA A 412 10.13 -5.84 25.58
CA ALA A 412 10.33 -7.29 25.41
C ALA A 412 11.43 -7.62 24.41
N LEU A 413 11.57 -6.88 23.31
CA LEU A 413 12.65 -7.08 22.33
C LEU A 413 14.05 -6.71 22.88
N ARG A 414 14.14 -5.98 24.00
CA ARG A 414 15.41 -5.64 24.67
C ARG A 414 15.87 -6.73 25.65
N GLU A 415 14.95 -7.44 26.31
CA GLU A 415 15.24 -8.35 27.44
C GLU A 415 16.00 -9.66 27.08
N PRO A 416 15.71 -10.40 25.99
CA PRO A 416 16.42 -11.62 25.60
C PRO A 416 17.94 -11.48 25.44
N ARG A 417 18.47 -10.25 25.37
CA ARG A 417 19.90 -9.97 25.19
C ARG A 417 20.67 -9.67 26.48
N LYS A 418 20.00 -9.47 27.63
CA LYS A 418 20.71 -9.40 28.93
C LYS A 418 21.29 -10.77 29.32
N GLN A 419 20.68 -11.87 28.88
CA GLN A 419 21.13 -13.25 29.15
C GLN A 419 22.17 -13.77 28.12
N MET A 420 22.16 -13.29 26.88
CA MET A 420 23.11 -13.72 25.83
C MET A 420 24.49 -13.03 25.84
N LYS A 421 24.76 -12.10 26.78
CA LYS A 421 26.12 -11.53 26.94
C LYS A 421 27.19 -12.53 27.41
N ASN A 422 26.82 -13.79 27.66
CA ASN A 422 27.72 -14.84 28.14
C ASN A 422 28.06 -15.96 27.12
N GLY A 423 27.74 -15.84 25.83
CA GLY A 423 28.30 -16.79 24.86
C GLY A 423 27.67 -16.81 23.47
N ALA A 424 28.55 -16.67 22.45
CA ALA A 424 28.37 -16.96 21.02
C ALA A 424 27.48 -16.04 20.17
N SER A 425 27.85 -15.99 18.88
CA SER A 425 27.60 -14.96 17.86
C SER A 425 26.54 -15.36 16.81
N ALA A 426 26.00 -14.34 16.14
CA ALA A 426 25.20 -14.26 14.88
C ALA A 426 23.67 -14.05 15.08
N LEU A 427 22.94 -13.21 14.32
CA LEU A 427 23.10 -12.57 13.02
C LEU A 427 22.73 -11.05 13.04
N HIS A 428 23.18 -10.34 12.00
CA HIS A 428 23.22 -8.88 11.81
C HIS A 428 21.90 -8.07 11.91
N GLY A 429 20.72 -8.67 12.05
CA GLY A 429 19.46 -7.92 12.19
C GLY A 429 19.29 -7.24 13.56
N GLY A 430 19.99 -7.75 14.57
CA GLY A 430 19.79 -7.32 15.95
C GLY A 430 20.47 -6.01 16.35
N ALA A 431 21.62 -5.69 15.75
CA ALA A 431 22.40 -4.49 16.09
C ALA A 431 21.66 -3.18 15.72
N GLN A 432 20.73 -3.24 14.76
CA GLN A 432 20.00 -2.08 14.23
C GLN A 432 18.98 -1.49 15.21
N LEU A 433 18.30 -2.32 16.01
CA LEU A 433 17.26 -1.86 16.95
C LEU A 433 17.85 -1.06 18.11
N LEU A 434 19.09 -1.40 18.50
CA LEU A 434 19.92 -0.54 19.35
C LEU A 434 20.39 0.67 18.55
N ALA A 435 20.92 0.58 17.32
CA ALA A 435 21.36 1.75 16.56
C ALA A 435 20.27 2.81 16.30
N LEU A 436 18.99 2.42 16.18
CA LEU A 436 17.86 3.35 16.08
C LEU A 436 17.60 4.13 17.40
N ASP A 437 18.04 3.61 18.55
CA ASP A 437 18.02 4.29 19.86
C ASP A 437 19.44 4.76 20.33
N GLU A 438 20.54 4.18 19.82
CA GLU A 438 21.97 4.34 20.20
C GLU A 438 22.79 5.17 19.20
N ALA A 439 22.24 5.53 18.02
CA ALA A 439 22.79 6.62 17.19
C ALA A 439 22.76 7.99 17.92
N ALA A 440 22.32 7.99 19.18
CA ALA A 440 22.46 8.98 20.23
C ALA A 440 23.91 9.19 20.74
N LYS A 441 24.85 9.49 19.83
CA LYS A 441 26.13 10.12 20.24
C LYS A 441 26.06 11.65 20.37
N ASP A 442 24.90 12.26 20.06
CA ASP A 442 24.74 13.73 20.03
C ASP A 442 23.73 14.28 21.09
N GLY A 443 23.73 13.74 22.30
CA GLY A 443 23.41 14.53 23.52
C GLY A 443 21.96 14.97 23.81
N GLY A 444 20.91 14.46 23.13
CA GLY A 444 19.51 14.74 23.46
C GLY A 444 18.72 13.52 23.99
N PRO A 445 17.72 13.67 24.89
CA PRO A 445 16.90 12.55 25.33
C PRO A 445 15.98 12.07 24.19
N HIS A 446 16.30 10.94 23.56
CA HIS A 446 15.46 10.38 22.51
C HIS A 446 14.18 9.76 23.12
N LYS A 447 13.01 10.11 22.56
CA LYS A 447 11.72 9.56 23.02
C LYS A 447 11.57 8.09 22.61
N PRO A 448 10.96 7.23 23.46
CA PRO A 448 10.52 5.89 23.06
C PRO A 448 9.67 5.93 21.79
N ARG A 449 9.61 4.83 21.03
CA ARG A 449 8.84 4.78 19.78
C ARG A 449 7.35 5.07 19.98
N SER A 450 6.73 4.57 21.05
CA SER A 450 5.38 4.97 21.46
C SER A 450 5.23 6.49 21.62
N GLY A 451 6.25 7.17 22.15
CA GLY A 451 6.32 8.62 22.28
C GLY A 451 6.36 9.34 20.93
N ARG A 452 7.06 8.78 19.94
CA ARG A 452 7.05 9.29 18.54
C ARG A 452 5.71 9.03 17.86
N VAL A 453 5.14 7.84 18.03
CA VAL A 453 3.80 7.48 17.55
C VAL A 453 2.72 8.42 18.09
N ARG A 454 2.74 8.68 19.39
CA ARG A 454 1.87 9.66 20.04
C ARG A 454 2.08 11.07 19.48
N GLN A 455 3.34 11.50 19.35
CA GLN A 455 3.67 12.83 18.82
C GLN A 455 3.16 13.01 17.39
N ASN A 456 3.31 12.01 16.51
CA ASN A 456 2.81 12.06 15.13
C ASN A 456 1.29 12.13 15.04
N TRP A 457 0.58 11.52 16.00
CA TRP A 457 -0.86 11.69 16.12
C TRP A 457 -1.22 13.11 16.56
N GLU A 458 -0.67 13.56 17.69
CA GLU A 458 -1.00 14.85 18.33
C GLU A 458 -0.66 16.05 17.46
N ASN A 459 0.46 16.01 16.74
CA ASN A 459 0.86 17.07 15.82
C ASN A 459 0.19 16.91 14.43
N GLY A 460 -0.58 15.85 14.19
CA GLY A 460 -1.27 15.55 12.94
C GLY A 460 -0.38 15.06 11.78
N ARG A 461 0.88 14.67 12.03
CA ARG A 461 1.79 14.06 11.03
C ARG A 461 1.19 12.81 10.40
N PHE A 462 0.45 12.01 11.18
CA PHE A 462 -0.34 10.89 10.67
C PHE A 462 -1.16 11.28 9.44
N PHE A 463 -1.88 12.41 9.50
CA PHE A 463 -2.72 12.87 8.39
C PHE A 463 -1.91 13.32 7.18
N VAL A 464 -0.68 13.82 7.35
CA VAL A 464 0.20 14.18 6.23
C VAL A 464 0.61 12.92 5.48
N ASN A 465 1.14 11.93 6.22
CA ASN A 465 1.66 10.69 5.68
C ASN A 465 0.54 9.82 5.09
N TYR A 466 -0.62 9.76 5.76
CA TYR A 466 -1.80 9.05 5.27
C TYR A 466 -2.37 9.70 4.01
N CYS A 467 -2.54 11.04 4.01
CA CYS A 467 -3.04 11.78 2.85
C CYS A 467 -2.16 11.56 1.62
N ALA A 468 -0.83 11.62 1.78
CA ALA A 468 0.11 11.39 0.68
C ALA A 468 -0.01 9.99 0.04
N ARG A 469 -0.37 8.96 0.82
CA ARG A 469 -0.43 7.57 0.36
C ARG A 469 -1.80 7.14 -0.16
N ARG A 470 -2.89 7.87 0.14
CA ARG A 470 -4.27 7.39 -0.05
C ARG A 470 -5.07 8.29 -0.99
N ASN A 471 -5.20 7.87 -2.24
CA ASN A 471 -5.84 8.67 -3.30
C ASN A 471 -7.32 8.99 -3.02
N TYR A 472 -8.11 7.98 -2.65
CA TYR A 472 -9.53 8.14 -2.39
C TYR A 472 -9.84 8.78 -1.02
N GLY A 473 -8.86 8.81 -0.11
CA GLY A 473 -8.95 9.53 1.16
C GLY A 473 -8.40 10.97 1.14
N PHE A 474 -7.79 11.40 0.03
CA PHE A 474 -7.06 12.66 -0.06
C PHE A 474 -7.90 13.87 0.35
N ASP A 475 -9.05 14.09 -0.29
CA ASP A 475 -9.78 15.35 -0.12
C ASP A 475 -10.35 15.59 1.29
N PRO A 476 -11.05 14.64 1.95
CA PRO A 476 -11.56 14.87 3.29
C PRO A 476 -10.42 15.17 4.28
N ILE A 477 -9.30 14.47 4.14
CA ILE A 477 -8.13 14.65 5.02
C ILE A 477 -7.43 15.98 4.72
N TYR A 478 -7.21 16.31 3.45
CA TYR A 478 -6.61 17.58 3.06
C TYR A 478 -7.39 18.76 3.64
N TRP A 479 -8.70 18.82 3.38
CA TRP A 479 -9.51 19.97 3.80
C TRP A 479 -9.75 20.04 5.30
N LYS A 480 -9.90 18.90 5.99
CA LYS A 480 -10.19 18.90 7.43
C LYS A 480 -8.95 18.94 8.31
N CYS A 481 -7.83 18.37 7.86
CA CYS A 481 -6.65 18.16 8.69
C CYS A 481 -5.42 18.95 8.24
N LEU A 482 -5.28 19.26 6.94
CA LEU A 482 -4.03 19.82 6.40
C LEU A 482 -4.15 21.30 5.97
N ASP A 483 -5.24 21.71 5.35
CA ASP A 483 -5.37 23.05 4.75
C ASP A 483 -5.08 24.18 5.76
N GLU A 484 -5.86 24.27 6.84
CA GLU A 484 -5.66 25.33 7.83
C GLU A 484 -4.36 25.17 8.63
N ARG A 485 -3.88 23.93 8.80
CA ARG A 485 -2.60 23.65 9.46
C ARG A 485 -1.45 24.30 8.71
N PHE A 486 -1.42 24.18 7.38
CA PHE A 486 -0.31 24.71 6.58
C PHE A 486 -0.54 26.15 6.11
N PHE A 487 -1.78 26.58 5.92
CA PHE A 487 -2.06 27.88 5.31
C PHE A 487 -2.81 28.84 6.24
N GLY A 488 -2.93 28.51 7.52
CA GLY A 488 -3.65 29.30 8.53
C GLY A 488 -5.16 29.28 8.32
N LYS A 489 -5.92 29.99 9.16
CA LYS A 489 -7.40 30.00 9.09
C LYS A 489 -7.90 30.38 7.70
N ASN A 490 -8.75 29.54 7.13
CA ASN A 490 -9.44 29.84 5.89
C ASN A 490 -10.72 30.61 6.23
N LYS A 491 -10.64 31.94 6.28
CA LYS A 491 -11.71 32.82 6.79
C LYS A 491 -13.06 32.70 6.06
N LYS A 492 -13.13 31.99 4.93
CA LYS A 492 -14.37 31.71 4.20
C LYS A 492 -14.87 30.26 4.40
N SER A 493 -14.17 29.47 5.24
CA SER A 493 -14.41 28.07 5.55
C SER A 493 -14.87 28.01 7.01
N GLY A 494 -16.17 27.88 7.21
CA GLY A 494 -16.69 27.55 8.53
C GLY A 494 -16.66 26.04 8.72
N LEU A 495 -16.11 25.56 9.84
CA LEU A 495 -16.23 24.16 10.30
C LEU A 495 -17.70 23.67 10.33
N MET A 496 -18.65 24.60 10.44
CA MET A 496 -20.10 24.40 10.47
C MET A 496 -20.81 24.65 9.13
N THR A 497 -20.13 25.23 8.14
CA THR A 497 -20.78 25.64 6.89
C THR A 497 -20.51 24.60 5.81
N ARG A 498 -21.56 23.94 5.31
CA ARG A 498 -21.54 23.03 4.15
C ARG A 498 -21.18 23.74 2.81
N LYS A 499 -20.41 24.84 2.85
CA LYS A 499 -20.07 25.69 1.70
C LYS A 499 -18.57 25.61 1.40
N SER A 500 -18.29 25.38 0.11
CA SER A 500 -16.95 25.34 -0.50
C SER A 500 -16.21 26.66 -0.36
N ASP A 501 -14.89 26.67 -0.11
CA ASP A 501 -14.16 27.94 -0.14
C ASP A 501 -12.69 27.88 -0.58
N TYR A 502 -12.34 27.00 -1.53
CA TYR A 502 -11.08 27.08 -2.29
C TYR A 502 -10.69 28.52 -2.73
N LYS A 503 -11.70 29.40 -2.90
CA LYS A 503 -11.58 30.85 -3.13
C LYS A 503 -10.67 31.56 -2.13
N GLY A 504 -10.69 31.17 -0.86
CA GLY A 504 -9.80 31.70 0.18
C GLY A 504 -8.33 31.37 -0.08
N ARG A 505 -8.05 30.35 -0.91
CA ARG A 505 -6.71 29.87 -1.23
C ARG A 505 -6.21 30.25 -2.63
N LEU A 506 -7.02 30.85 -3.49
CA LEU A 506 -6.63 31.21 -4.87
C LEU A 506 -5.38 32.10 -4.96
N HIS A 507 -5.16 32.95 -3.95
CA HIS A 507 -3.98 33.82 -3.86
C HIS A 507 -2.66 33.06 -3.66
N LEU A 508 -2.70 31.79 -3.25
CA LEU A 508 -1.52 30.95 -3.02
C LEU A 508 -1.06 30.20 -4.27
N LEU A 509 -1.90 30.14 -5.31
CA LEU A 509 -1.57 29.53 -6.59
C LEU A 509 -0.68 30.48 -7.41
N SER A 510 0.12 29.95 -8.31
CA SER A 510 0.76 30.73 -9.38
C SER A 510 -0.27 31.24 -10.39
N GLU A 511 0.13 32.20 -11.22
CA GLU A 511 -0.71 32.71 -12.30
C GLU A 511 -1.11 31.62 -13.29
N LYS A 512 -0.16 30.78 -13.71
CA LYS A 512 -0.40 29.63 -14.59
C LYS A 512 -1.37 28.62 -13.98
N GLU A 513 -1.16 28.24 -12.72
CA GLU A 513 -2.07 27.33 -12.01
C GLU A 513 -3.50 27.89 -11.91
N ARG A 514 -3.66 29.21 -11.70
CA ARG A 514 -4.98 29.87 -11.70
C ARG A 514 -5.61 29.91 -13.09
N ALA A 515 -4.84 30.27 -14.12
CA ALA A 515 -5.33 30.38 -15.50
C ALA A 515 -5.80 29.01 -16.04
N GLN A 516 -5.08 27.93 -15.71
CA GLN A 516 -5.42 26.56 -16.11
C GLN A 516 -6.69 26.02 -15.44
N MET A 517 -7.09 26.54 -14.26
CA MET A 517 -8.15 25.96 -13.45
C MET A 517 -9.48 25.85 -14.21
N GLU A 518 -9.88 26.90 -14.95
CA GLU A 518 -11.16 26.92 -15.64
C GLU A 518 -11.20 25.98 -16.87
N PRO A 519 -10.20 26.00 -17.77
CA PRO A 519 -10.07 24.97 -18.83
C PRO A 519 -10.07 23.54 -18.29
N PHE A 520 -9.33 23.30 -17.20
CA PHE A 520 -9.27 21.98 -16.56
C PHE A 520 -10.64 21.52 -16.07
N VAL A 521 -11.37 22.41 -15.37
CA VAL A 521 -12.69 22.07 -14.83
C VAL A 521 -13.72 21.90 -15.94
N ALA A 522 -13.66 22.70 -17.00
CA ALA A 522 -14.52 22.51 -18.16
C ALA A 522 -14.33 21.13 -18.78
N TRP A 523 -13.08 20.72 -19.03
CA TRP A 523 -12.76 19.39 -19.53
C TRP A 523 -13.25 18.27 -18.60
N LYS A 524 -13.02 18.36 -17.29
CA LYS A 524 -13.52 17.34 -16.36
C LYS A 524 -15.05 17.28 -16.26
N MET A 525 -15.74 18.39 -16.56
CA MET A 525 -17.20 18.37 -16.67
C MET A 525 -17.66 17.68 -17.95
N GLU A 526 -16.92 17.77 -19.05
CA GLU A 526 -17.21 16.99 -20.26
C GLU A 526 -17.02 15.49 -20.02
N ASP A 527 -15.91 15.08 -19.37
CA ASP A 527 -15.69 13.67 -19.01
C ASP A 527 -16.82 13.12 -18.12
N ARG A 528 -17.36 13.95 -17.21
CA ARG A 528 -18.47 13.59 -16.33
C ARG A 528 -19.76 13.27 -17.12
N GLU A 529 -20.07 14.03 -18.18
CA GLU A 529 -21.30 13.81 -18.97
C GLU A 529 -21.15 12.65 -19.96
N ASP A 530 -19.93 12.26 -20.30
CA ASP A 530 -19.62 11.26 -21.31
C ASP A 530 -19.88 9.81 -20.84
N GLU A 531 -19.77 9.53 -19.53
CA GLU A 531 -20.13 8.27 -18.85
C GLU A 531 -19.72 6.99 -19.62
N LYS A 532 -18.42 6.80 -19.85
CA LYS A 532 -17.89 5.62 -20.58
C LYS A 532 -16.53 5.14 -20.08
N VAL A 533 -16.17 3.89 -20.41
CA VAL A 533 -14.82 3.37 -20.17
C VAL A 533 -13.90 3.80 -21.30
N VAL A 534 -12.77 4.42 -20.96
CA VAL A 534 -11.85 4.99 -21.96
C VAL A 534 -10.43 4.42 -21.82
N GLU A 535 -9.69 4.49 -22.91
CA GLU A 535 -8.27 4.18 -22.96
C GLU A 535 -7.49 5.34 -23.58
N TRP A 536 -6.36 5.67 -22.96
CA TRP A 536 -5.48 6.74 -23.41
C TRP A 536 -4.27 6.17 -24.14
N ASP A 537 -3.93 6.75 -25.30
CA ASP A 537 -2.61 6.53 -25.89
C ASP A 537 -1.51 7.04 -24.95
N ALA A 538 -0.41 6.30 -24.87
CA ALA A 538 0.66 6.60 -23.92
C ALA A 538 1.32 7.97 -24.16
N LYS A 539 1.48 8.41 -25.41
CA LYS A 539 2.07 9.70 -25.75
C LYS A 539 1.11 10.84 -25.46
N ASP A 540 -0.17 10.64 -25.79
CA ASP A 540 -1.21 11.63 -25.50
C ASP A 540 -1.38 11.84 -23.99
N ALA A 541 -1.43 10.75 -23.22
CA ALA A 541 -1.47 10.81 -21.76
C ALA A 541 -0.27 11.58 -21.20
N GLN A 542 0.94 11.30 -21.69
CA GLN A 542 2.15 11.98 -21.24
C GLN A 542 2.10 13.49 -21.57
N LYS A 543 1.65 13.86 -22.78
CA LYS A 543 1.48 15.27 -23.20
C LYS A 543 0.50 16.03 -22.30
N ILE A 544 -0.65 15.41 -21.96
CA ILE A 544 -1.64 16.01 -21.05
C ILE A 544 -1.05 16.20 -19.66
N LEU A 545 -0.34 15.18 -19.16
CA LEU A 545 0.29 15.21 -17.84
C LEU A 545 1.30 16.36 -17.72
N GLU A 546 2.20 16.49 -18.71
CA GLU A 546 3.18 17.56 -18.78
C GLU A 546 2.52 18.94 -18.82
N ALA A 547 1.49 19.12 -19.65
CA ALA A 547 0.75 20.37 -19.74
C ALA A 547 0.06 20.72 -18.41
N CYS A 548 -0.59 19.75 -17.77
CA CYS A 548 -1.24 19.96 -16.47
C CYS A 548 -0.25 20.33 -15.37
N PHE A 549 0.94 19.69 -15.36
CA PHE A 549 1.99 19.96 -14.37
C PHE A 549 2.65 21.32 -14.57
N ALA A 550 2.79 21.77 -15.82
CA ALA A 550 3.33 23.07 -16.18
C ALA A 550 2.32 24.22 -16.05
N GLY A 551 1.03 23.93 -15.90
CA GLY A 551 -0.02 24.94 -15.84
C GLY A 551 -0.41 25.49 -17.21
N THR A 552 -0.19 24.71 -18.27
CA THR A 552 -0.34 25.10 -19.69
C THR A 552 -1.39 24.28 -20.43
N LEU A 553 -2.30 23.58 -19.73
CA LEU A 553 -3.36 22.78 -20.38
C LEU A 553 -4.21 23.61 -21.35
N GLY A 554 -4.49 24.88 -21.02
CA GLY A 554 -5.25 25.79 -21.88
C GLY A 554 -4.53 26.21 -23.17
N GLU A 555 -3.25 25.84 -23.32
CA GLU A 555 -2.42 26.12 -24.50
C GLU A 555 -2.38 24.94 -25.49
N ILE A 556 -2.98 23.79 -25.13
CA ILE A 556 -3.01 22.59 -25.98
C ILE A 556 -4.44 22.22 -26.35
N ASP A 557 -4.59 21.61 -27.52
CA ASP A 557 -5.78 20.82 -27.84
C ASP A 557 -5.68 19.49 -27.09
N ILE A 558 -6.68 19.19 -26.25
CA ILE A 558 -6.69 18.00 -25.39
C ILE A 558 -7.05 16.79 -26.26
N PRO A 559 -6.14 15.81 -26.45
CA PRO A 559 -6.45 14.60 -27.19
C PRO A 559 -7.67 13.88 -26.61
N ARG A 560 -8.48 13.25 -27.47
CA ARG A 560 -9.63 12.46 -27.02
C ARG A 560 -9.21 11.02 -26.78
N PRO A 561 -9.61 10.41 -25.66
CA PRO A 561 -9.31 9.01 -25.43
C PRO A 561 -10.21 8.11 -26.28
N ARG A 562 -9.76 6.88 -26.50
CA ARG A 562 -10.51 5.85 -27.22
C ARG A 562 -11.60 5.29 -26.31
N HIS A 563 -12.84 5.22 -26.79
CA HIS A 563 -13.89 4.48 -26.07
C HIS A 563 -13.60 2.99 -26.16
N ILE A 564 -13.61 2.30 -25.02
CA ILE A 564 -13.60 0.85 -24.99
C ILE A 564 -15.06 0.40 -24.79
N PRO A 565 -15.74 -0.07 -25.85
CA PRO A 565 -17.11 -0.54 -25.71
C PRO A 565 -17.17 -1.64 -24.64
N TRP A 566 -18.30 -1.69 -23.96
CA TRP A 566 -18.66 -2.81 -23.12
C TRP A 566 -18.76 -4.03 -24.03
N MET A 567 -17.91 -5.03 -23.85
CA MET A 567 -18.06 -6.28 -24.59
C MET A 567 -19.31 -6.96 -24.03
N MET A 568 -20.40 -6.97 -24.81
CA MET A 568 -21.14 -8.23 -24.88
C MET A 568 -20.18 -9.21 -25.57
N THR A 569 -20.02 -10.37 -24.97
CA THR A 569 -19.17 -11.47 -25.40
C THR A 569 -19.31 -11.75 -26.91
N ASP A 570 -18.48 -11.13 -27.74
CA ASP A 570 -18.10 -11.72 -29.01
C ASP A 570 -16.84 -12.52 -28.71
N ARG A 571 -17.05 -13.84 -28.55
CA ARG A 571 -15.97 -14.82 -28.50
C ARG A 571 -15.06 -14.56 -29.69
N PRO A 572 -13.75 -14.33 -29.52
CA PRO A 572 -12.85 -14.57 -30.62
C PRO A 572 -12.87 -16.08 -30.87
N ASP A 573 -13.28 -16.47 -32.07
CA ASP A 573 -13.18 -17.85 -32.54
C ASP A 573 -11.75 -18.37 -32.28
N SER A 574 -11.67 -19.44 -31.50
CA SER A 574 -10.45 -20.22 -31.31
C SER A 574 -9.99 -20.79 -32.66
N PRO A 575 -8.69 -20.79 -32.97
CA PRO A 575 -8.10 -21.79 -33.86
C PRO A 575 -8.14 -23.19 -33.23
#